data_AF-A0A481CDH2-F1
#
_entry.id   AF-A0A481CDH2-F1
#
_cell.length_a   1.000
_cell.length_b   1.000
_cell.length_c   1.000
_cell.angle_alpha   90.00
_cell.angle_beta   90.00
_cell.angle_gamma   90.00
#
_symmetry.space_group_name_H-M   'P 1'
#
loop_
_entity.id
_entity.type
_entity.pdbx_description
1 polymer ?
#
loop_
_entity_poly.entity_id
_entity_poly.type
_entity_poly.pdbx_seq_one_letter_code
_entity_poly.pdbx_strand_id
1 'polypeptide(L)'
;MDSLDHMLTDPLELGPCGDGHGTRIMEDCLLGGTRVSLPEDLLEDPEIFFDVVSLSTWQEVLSDSQREHLQQFLPHFPEDSIQQQSQLILALFSGENFRFGNPLHIAQKLFRDGHFNPEVVKYRQLCFKSQYKRYLSSQQQYFHRLLKQILASRNDLLEMARRSGPAFPSRQKRPSPSRTPEEREWRTQQRYLKVLREVKEECGDTALSSDEEDLSSWLPSSPARSPSPAVPLRVVPTLATTDMKTADKIELGDSDLKIMLKKHHEKRKHQPVRSEGVGQ
;
A
#
# COMPACT_ATOMS: atom_id res chain seq x y z
N MET A 1 -14.02 -2.03 25.91
CA MET A 1 -13.93 -2.25 24.45
C MET A 1 -13.83 -0.87 23.79
N ASP A 2 -12.89 -0.04 24.25
CA ASP A 2 -13.12 1.42 24.28
C ASP A 2 -12.03 2.25 23.59
N SER A 3 -11.06 1.60 22.92
CA SER A 3 -9.90 2.30 22.34
C SER A 3 -10.05 2.62 20.86
N LEU A 4 -10.94 1.92 20.13
CA LEU A 4 -11.21 2.18 18.71
C LEU A 4 -12.27 3.26 18.48
N ASP A 5 -13.26 3.39 19.37
CA ASP A 5 -14.30 4.42 19.26
C ASP A 5 -13.76 5.83 19.53
N HIS A 6 -12.69 5.96 20.32
CA HIS A 6 -12.02 7.25 20.52
C HIS A 6 -11.33 7.78 19.25
N MET A 7 -10.92 6.93 18.31
CA MET A 7 -10.28 7.39 17.07
C MET A 7 -11.27 7.90 16.00
N LEU A 8 -12.56 7.59 16.15
CA LEU A 8 -13.60 7.97 15.18
C LEU A 8 -14.45 9.16 15.65
N THR A 9 -14.21 9.68 16.85
CA THR A 9 -15.04 10.71 17.48
C THR A 9 -14.29 12.02 17.72
N ASP A 10 -12.98 12.08 17.47
CA ASP A 10 -12.22 13.31 17.66
C ASP A 10 -12.41 14.22 16.43
N PRO A 11 -13.07 15.38 16.56
CA PRO A 11 -13.11 16.36 15.49
C PRO A 11 -11.67 16.79 15.17
N LEU A 12 -11.38 16.95 13.88
CA LEU A 12 -10.11 17.50 13.42
C LEU A 12 -9.96 18.92 13.97
N GLU A 13 -9.34 19.08 15.14
CA GLU A 13 -8.87 20.37 15.62
C GLU A 13 -7.69 20.80 14.73
N LEU A 14 -8.04 21.43 13.61
CA LEU A 14 -7.14 22.33 12.91
C LEU A 14 -6.78 23.42 13.92
N GLY A 15 -5.53 23.40 14.40
CA GLY A 15 -5.00 24.45 15.25
C GLY A 15 -5.18 25.84 14.61
N PRO A 16 -5.17 26.92 15.40
CA PRO A 16 -5.50 28.24 14.91
C PRO A 16 -4.55 28.64 13.77
N CYS A 17 -5.10 29.03 12.62
CA CYS A 17 -4.37 29.80 11.63
C CYS A 17 -3.82 31.06 12.32
N GLY A 18 -2.52 31.11 12.54
CA GLY A 18 -1.85 32.24 13.16
C GLY A 18 -1.91 33.48 12.26
N ASP A 19 -2.39 34.57 12.84
CA ASP A 19 -2.38 35.90 12.25
C ASP A 19 -0.96 36.34 11.86
N GLY A 20 -0.86 37.02 10.72
CA GLY A 20 0.39 37.43 10.10
C GLY A 20 1.23 38.37 10.95
N HIS A 21 2.35 37.86 11.48
CA HIS A 21 3.45 38.71 11.95
C HIS A 21 4.81 37.97 11.99
N GLY A 22 5.44 37.66 10.84
CA GLY A 22 6.88 37.36 10.74
C GLY A 22 7.49 36.35 11.74
N THR A 23 6.66 35.50 12.34
CA THR A 23 7.00 34.55 13.40
C THR A 23 7.42 33.25 12.76
N ARG A 24 8.65 32.81 13.04
CA ARG A 24 9.22 31.51 12.64
C ARG A 24 8.16 30.42 12.73
N ILE A 25 7.69 29.96 11.58
CA ILE A 25 6.65 28.93 11.49
C ILE A 25 7.33 27.62 11.88
N MET A 26 6.71 26.90 12.81
CA MET A 26 7.20 25.62 13.31
C MET A 26 6.19 24.54 12.89
N GLU A 27 6.67 23.44 12.33
CA GLU A 27 5.86 22.29 11.95
C GLU A 27 5.97 21.17 12.99
N ASP A 28 4.82 20.59 13.35
CA ASP A 28 4.75 19.40 14.18
C ASP A 28 5.10 18.14 13.38
N CYS A 29 6.15 17.44 13.81
CA CYS A 29 6.60 16.16 13.27
C CYS A 29 6.50 15.04 14.31
N LEU A 30 6.08 13.85 13.88
CA LEU A 30 6.06 12.63 14.69
C LEU A 30 7.23 11.72 14.29
N LEU A 31 8.30 11.76 15.07
CA LEU A 31 9.53 10.98 14.85
C LEU A 31 9.65 9.89 15.92
N GLY A 32 9.66 8.62 15.51
CA GLY A 32 9.84 7.50 16.45
C GLY A 32 8.77 7.39 17.55
N GLY A 33 7.60 8.01 17.36
CA GLY A 33 6.54 8.09 18.38
C GLY A 33 6.60 9.34 19.26
N THR A 34 7.62 10.18 19.10
CA THR A 34 7.77 11.45 19.82
C THR A 34 7.32 12.60 18.92
N ARG A 35 6.48 13.50 19.45
CA ARG A 35 6.12 14.75 18.78
C ARG A 35 7.23 15.78 19.00
N VAL A 36 7.74 16.34 17.92
CA VAL A 36 8.75 17.40 17.92
C VAL A 36 8.26 18.53 17.03
N SER A 37 8.56 19.77 17.40
CA SER A 37 8.24 20.95 16.61
C SER A 37 9.55 21.44 15.97
N LEU A 38 9.59 21.51 14.64
CA LEU A 38 10.79 21.84 13.87
C LEU A 38 10.54 23.10 13.03
N PRO A 39 11.54 23.98 12.82
CA PRO A 39 11.37 25.14 11.93
C PRO A 39 11.00 24.71 10.51
N GLU A 40 9.99 25.35 9.90
CA GLU A 40 9.52 25.04 8.55
C GLU A 40 10.65 25.17 7.51
N ASP A 41 11.46 26.23 7.60
CA ASP A 41 12.60 26.47 6.71
C ASP A 41 13.60 25.31 6.69
N LEU A 42 13.80 24.62 7.82
CA LEU A 42 14.70 23.47 7.92
C LEU A 42 14.14 22.25 7.16
N LEU A 43 12.82 22.14 7.05
CA LEU A 43 12.14 21.02 6.39
C LEU A 43 11.92 21.27 4.90
N GLU A 44 11.71 22.53 4.49
CA GLU A 44 11.46 22.90 3.10
C GLU A 44 12.74 23.07 2.28
N ASP A 45 13.74 23.77 2.82
CA ASP A 45 14.97 24.10 2.09
C ASP A 45 16.05 23.01 2.29
N PRO A 46 16.42 22.26 1.23
CA PRO A 46 17.48 21.27 1.31
C PRO A 46 18.84 21.85 1.71
N GLU A 47 19.16 23.08 1.31
CA GLU A 47 20.47 23.67 1.61
C GLU A 47 20.61 23.94 3.11
N ILE A 48 19.55 24.47 3.74
CA ILE A 48 19.51 24.68 5.20
C ILE A 48 19.61 23.34 5.94
N PHE A 49 18.88 22.33 5.46
CA PHE A 49 18.94 20.99 6.04
C PHE A 49 20.35 20.39 5.98
N PHE A 50 21.00 20.45 4.82
CA PHE A 50 22.33 19.86 4.64
C PHE A 50 23.44 20.67 5.30
N ASP A 51 23.28 21.96 5.51
CA ASP A 51 24.20 22.77 6.31
C ASP A 51 24.16 22.35 7.79
N VAL A 52 22.95 22.17 8.34
CA VAL A 52 22.72 21.72 9.73
C VAL A 52 23.07 20.25 9.93
N VAL A 53 22.74 19.39 8.97
CA VAL A 53 22.97 17.93 9.01
C VAL A 53 24.17 17.60 8.13
N SER A 54 25.33 18.10 8.54
CA SER A 54 26.60 18.00 7.81
C SER A 54 27.69 17.26 8.59
N LEU A 55 28.74 16.88 7.86
CA LEU A 55 29.95 16.31 8.47
C LEU A 55 30.65 17.30 9.41
N SER A 56 30.64 18.60 9.09
CA SER A 56 31.19 19.64 9.95
C SER A 56 30.43 19.73 11.26
N THR A 57 29.09 19.73 11.24
CA THR A 57 28.30 19.68 12.49
C THR A 57 28.63 18.44 13.31
N TRP A 58 28.77 17.28 12.66
CA TRP A 58 29.16 16.04 13.33
C TRP A 58 30.54 16.14 14.01
N GLN A 59 31.53 16.75 13.34
CA GLN A 59 32.93 16.79 13.80
C GLN A 59 33.28 17.98 14.69
N GLU A 60 32.58 19.10 14.57
CA GLU A 60 32.95 20.38 15.22
C GLU A 60 31.96 20.80 16.30
N VAL A 61 30.67 20.50 16.14
CA VAL A 61 29.60 21.00 17.03
C VAL A 61 29.19 19.98 18.08
N LEU A 62 29.04 18.70 17.70
CA LEU A 62 28.60 17.66 18.62
C LEU A 62 29.69 17.27 19.62
N SER A 63 29.33 17.10 20.90
CA SER A 63 30.23 16.57 21.92
C SER A 63 30.49 15.07 21.74
N ASP A 64 31.58 14.56 22.31
CA ASP A 64 31.90 13.12 22.25
C ASP A 64 30.78 12.25 22.83
N SER A 65 30.16 12.68 23.92
CA SER A 65 29.00 12.00 24.52
C SER A 65 27.78 11.96 23.61
N GLN A 66 27.51 13.04 22.86
CA GLN A 66 26.43 13.08 21.88
C GLN A 66 26.72 12.17 20.69
N ARG A 67 27.96 12.16 20.20
CA ARG A 67 28.38 11.25 19.12
C ARG A 67 28.28 9.79 19.53
N GLU A 68 28.73 9.45 20.74
CA GLU A 68 28.61 8.11 21.31
C GLU A 68 27.14 7.69 21.40
N HIS A 69 26.24 8.59 21.82
CA HIS A 69 24.81 8.32 21.82
C HIS A 69 24.25 8.11 20.41
N LEU A 70 24.61 8.95 19.45
CA LEU A 70 24.15 8.82 18.06
C LEU A 70 24.68 7.55 17.37
N GLN A 71 25.89 7.10 17.72
CA GLN A 71 26.47 5.84 17.23
C GLN A 71 25.63 4.62 17.64
N GLN A 72 24.86 4.68 18.73
CA GLN A 72 23.97 3.58 19.14
C GLN A 72 22.83 3.33 18.14
N PHE A 73 22.48 4.33 17.33
CA PHE A 73 21.46 4.21 16.28
C PHE A 73 22.05 3.77 14.94
N LEU A 74 23.38 3.70 14.83
CA LEU A 74 24.06 3.23 13.63
C LEU A 74 24.16 1.69 13.61
N PRO A 75 24.36 1.09 12.43
CA PRO A 75 24.62 -0.34 12.32
C PRO A 75 25.82 -0.78 13.18
N HIS A 76 25.64 -1.86 13.92
CA HIS A 76 26.71 -2.49 14.70
C HIS A 76 27.30 -3.65 13.91
N PHE A 77 28.60 -3.60 13.65
CA PHE A 77 29.33 -4.64 12.95
C PHE A 77 30.10 -5.52 13.95
N PRO A 78 30.15 -6.84 13.74
CA PRO A 78 30.83 -7.77 14.65
C PRO A 78 32.36 -7.68 14.60
N GLU A 79 32.95 -7.18 13.51
CA GLU A 79 34.40 -6.99 13.32
C GLU A 79 34.68 -5.53 12.95
N ASP A 80 35.76 -4.95 13.49
CA ASP A 80 36.22 -3.57 13.21
C ASP A 80 35.15 -2.47 13.29
N SER A 81 34.27 -2.57 14.30
CA SER A 81 33.10 -1.71 14.47
C SER A 81 33.40 -0.21 14.37
N ILE A 82 34.49 0.25 15.00
CA ILE A 82 34.84 1.67 15.08
C ILE A 82 35.31 2.20 13.72
N GLN A 83 36.16 1.46 13.00
CA GLN A 83 36.68 1.90 11.70
C GLN A 83 35.59 1.87 10.63
N GLN A 84 34.79 0.79 10.60
CA GLN A 84 33.68 0.66 9.67
C GLN A 84 32.58 1.70 9.94
N GLN A 85 32.27 2.00 11.20
CA GLN A 85 31.33 3.07 11.54
C GLN A 85 31.85 4.44 11.13
N SER A 86 33.14 4.73 11.34
CA SER A 86 33.74 5.99 10.90
C SER A 86 33.65 6.16 9.38
N GLN A 87 33.97 5.12 8.61
CA GLN A 87 33.81 5.12 7.16
C GLN A 87 32.35 5.30 6.74
N LEU A 88 31.42 4.64 7.42
CA LEU A 88 29.99 4.76 7.16
C LEU A 88 29.48 6.18 7.41
N ILE A 89 29.95 6.86 8.45
CA ILE A 89 29.59 8.25 8.75
C ILE A 89 30.10 9.17 7.63
N LEU A 90 31.33 8.98 7.17
CA LEU A 90 31.88 9.73 6.04
C LEU A 90 31.06 9.50 4.76
N ALA A 91 30.73 8.25 4.45
CA ALA A 91 29.89 7.89 3.31
C ALA A 91 28.46 8.45 3.41
N LEU A 92 27.91 8.51 4.62
CA LEU A 92 26.57 9.05 4.87
C LEU A 92 26.52 10.54 4.52
N PHE A 93 27.48 11.33 4.99
CA PHE A 93 27.52 12.77 4.76
C PHE A 93 28.14 13.17 3.41
N SER A 94 28.92 12.30 2.75
CA SER A 94 29.43 12.53 1.39
C SER A 94 28.36 12.38 0.30
N GLY A 95 27.17 11.90 0.65
CA GLY A 95 26.08 11.69 -0.30
C GLY A 95 26.13 10.35 -1.03
N GLU A 96 26.90 9.36 -0.54
CA GLU A 96 26.98 8.04 -1.15
C GLU A 96 25.63 7.31 -1.12
N ASN A 97 25.45 6.39 -2.06
CA ASN A 97 24.23 5.60 -2.20
C ASN A 97 24.28 4.35 -1.30
N PHE A 98 23.28 4.20 -0.43
CA PHE A 98 23.14 3.04 0.45
C PHE A 98 22.09 2.07 -0.09
N ARG A 99 20.88 2.58 -0.36
CA ARG A 99 19.77 1.77 -0.84
C ARG A 99 18.78 2.63 -1.61
N PHE A 100 18.96 2.67 -2.92
CA PHE A 100 18.15 3.51 -3.82
C PHE A 100 18.27 5.01 -3.51
N GLY A 101 19.46 5.44 -3.10
CA GLY A 101 19.78 6.82 -2.74
C GLY A 101 20.55 6.91 -1.43
N ASN A 102 20.95 8.14 -1.12
CA ASN A 102 21.55 8.49 0.16
C ASN A 102 20.45 8.68 1.22
N PRO A 103 20.60 8.13 2.45
CA PRO A 103 19.59 8.23 3.49
C PRO A 103 19.22 9.67 3.89
N LEU A 104 20.18 10.61 3.93
CA LEU A 104 19.91 12.00 4.29
C LEU A 104 19.07 12.70 3.22
N HIS A 105 19.36 12.44 1.94
CA HIS A 105 18.57 12.97 0.82
C HIS A 105 17.15 12.42 0.80
N ILE A 106 17.01 11.12 1.10
CA ILE A 106 15.69 10.50 1.22
C ILE A 106 14.93 11.11 2.41
N ALA A 107 15.59 11.26 3.56
CA ALA A 107 14.99 11.87 4.75
C ALA A 107 14.55 13.30 4.47
N GLN A 108 15.39 14.12 3.83
CA GLN A 108 15.04 15.51 3.50
C GLN A 108 13.83 15.59 2.58
N LYS A 109 13.77 14.72 1.57
CA LYS A 109 12.60 14.63 0.71
C LYS A 109 11.35 14.21 1.51
N LEU A 110 11.47 13.27 2.44
CA LEU A 110 10.35 12.86 3.29
C LEU A 110 9.88 13.98 4.22
N PHE A 111 10.79 14.80 4.74
CA PHE A 111 10.44 15.99 5.53
C PHE A 111 9.64 16.98 4.67
N ARG A 112 10.19 17.38 3.52
CA ARG A 112 9.52 18.30 2.59
C ARG A 112 8.16 17.79 2.09
N ASP A 113 8.01 16.48 1.91
CA ASP A 113 6.75 15.87 1.48
C ASP A 113 5.73 15.74 2.65
N GLY A 114 6.03 16.27 3.84
CA GLY A 114 5.16 16.20 5.02
C GLY A 114 4.98 14.79 5.56
N HIS A 115 5.92 13.89 5.27
CA HIS A 115 5.78 12.47 5.62
C HIS A 115 5.70 12.29 7.14
N PHE A 116 6.32 13.15 7.93
CA PHE A 116 6.33 13.02 9.39
C PHE A 116 5.21 13.78 10.10
N ASN A 117 4.34 14.48 9.37
CA ASN A 117 3.18 15.14 9.96
C ASN A 117 2.29 14.12 10.72
N PRO A 118 1.91 14.36 11.99
CA PRO A 118 1.16 13.43 12.83
C PRO A 118 -0.07 12.82 12.15
N GLU A 119 -0.81 13.62 11.39
CA GLU A 119 -2.04 13.17 10.72
C GLU A 119 -1.71 12.24 9.54
N VAL A 120 -0.67 12.56 8.78
CA VAL A 120 -0.20 11.72 7.68
C VAL A 120 0.36 10.39 8.22
N VAL A 121 1.08 10.42 9.34
CA VAL A 121 1.58 9.20 10.00
C VAL A 121 0.43 8.32 10.48
N LYS A 122 -0.58 8.89 11.17
CA LYS A 122 -1.78 8.16 11.61
C LYS A 122 -2.51 7.53 10.42
N TYR A 123 -2.71 8.30 9.34
CA TYR A 123 -3.37 7.81 8.13
C TYR A 123 -2.63 6.65 7.49
N ARG A 124 -1.29 6.73 7.34
CA ARG A 124 -0.50 5.62 6.79
C ARG A 124 -0.53 4.37 7.67
N GLN A 125 -0.49 4.53 8.99
CA GLN A 125 -0.62 3.40 9.92
C GLN A 125 -1.99 2.71 9.77
N LEU A 126 -3.06 3.48 9.64
CA LEU A 126 -4.40 2.95 9.41
C LEU A 126 -4.48 2.21 8.07
N CYS A 127 -3.93 2.80 7.00
CA CYS A 127 -3.84 2.18 5.69
C CYS A 127 -3.12 0.84 5.78
N PHE A 128 -1.95 0.79 6.41
CA PHE A 128 -1.17 -0.44 6.57
C PHE A 128 -1.97 -1.53 7.31
N LYS A 129 -2.60 -1.20 8.45
CA LYS A 129 -3.44 -2.15 9.21
C LYS A 129 -4.60 -2.68 8.36
N SER A 130 -5.28 -1.81 7.62
CA SER A 130 -6.41 -2.19 6.77
C SER A 130 -5.98 -3.08 5.59
N GLN A 131 -4.87 -2.75 4.94
CA GLN A 131 -4.31 -3.53 3.83
C GLN A 131 -3.85 -4.90 4.31
N TYR A 132 -3.21 -4.98 5.47
CA TYR A 132 -2.78 -6.24 6.06
C TYR A 132 -3.96 -7.16 6.37
N LYS A 133 -5.05 -6.61 6.94
CA LYS A 133 -6.30 -7.38 7.16
C LYS A 133 -6.86 -7.92 5.85
N ARG A 134 -6.95 -7.09 4.81
CA ARG A 134 -7.40 -7.51 3.46
C ARG A 134 -6.49 -8.57 2.87
N TYR A 135 -5.18 -8.44 3.03
CA TYR A 135 -4.20 -9.41 2.59
C TYR A 135 -4.47 -10.79 3.22
N LEU A 136 -4.65 -10.86 4.54
CA LEU A 136 -4.96 -12.13 5.22
C LEU A 136 -6.24 -12.78 4.70
N SER A 137 -7.31 -12.01 4.52
CA SER A 137 -8.55 -12.53 3.91
C SER A 137 -8.34 -13.00 2.47
N SER A 138 -7.55 -12.26 1.67
CA SER A 138 -7.23 -12.64 0.30
C SER A 138 -6.42 -13.94 0.23
N GLN A 139 -5.55 -14.20 1.21
CA GLN A 139 -4.79 -15.45 1.30
C GLN A 139 -5.71 -16.66 1.54
N GLN A 140 -6.69 -16.53 2.44
CA GLN A 140 -7.68 -17.59 2.66
C GLN A 140 -8.50 -17.88 1.39
N GLN A 141 -8.95 -16.82 0.73
CA GLN A 141 -9.69 -16.95 -0.53
C GLN A 141 -8.83 -17.56 -1.63
N TYR A 142 -7.55 -17.21 -1.69
CA TYR A 142 -6.59 -17.79 -2.62
C TYR A 142 -6.50 -19.31 -2.43
N PHE A 143 -6.27 -19.78 -1.20
CA PHE A 143 -6.19 -21.22 -0.94
C PHE A 143 -7.52 -21.95 -1.20
N HIS A 144 -8.66 -21.34 -0.85
CA HIS A 144 -9.97 -21.91 -1.15
C HIS A 144 -10.20 -22.08 -2.66
N ARG A 145 -9.87 -21.04 -3.44
CA ARG A 145 -9.95 -21.09 -4.92
C ARG A 145 -9.00 -22.13 -5.49
N LEU A 146 -7.78 -22.20 -4.97
CA LEU A 146 -6.78 -23.17 -5.40
C LEU A 146 -7.25 -24.61 -5.16
N LEU A 147 -7.79 -24.89 -3.97
CA LEU A 147 -8.35 -26.21 -3.65
C LEU A 147 -9.51 -26.58 -4.57
N LYS A 148 -10.43 -25.66 -4.85
CA LYS A 148 -11.50 -25.88 -5.82
C LYS A 148 -10.98 -26.23 -7.22
N GLN A 149 -9.97 -25.52 -7.70
CA GLN A 149 -9.35 -25.79 -9.00
C GLN A 149 -8.66 -27.17 -9.04
N ILE A 150 -7.97 -27.56 -7.97
CA ILE A 150 -7.33 -28.88 -7.85
C ILE A 150 -8.41 -29.98 -7.84
N LEU A 151 -9.48 -29.81 -7.07
CA LEU A 151 -10.56 -30.77 -6.99
C LEU A 151 -11.30 -30.93 -8.34
N ALA A 152 -11.60 -29.82 -9.02
CA ALA A 152 -12.23 -29.84 -10.33
C ALA A 152 -11.35 -30.57 -11.37
N SER A 153 -10.06 -30.22 -11.46
CA SER A 153 -9.16 -30.87 -12.42
C SER A 153 -8.99 -32.37 -12.17
N ARG A 154 -8.97 -32.79 -10.90
CA ARG A 154 -8.95 -34.21 -10.54
C ARG A 154 -10.25 -34.92 -10.94
N ASN A 155 -11.40 -34.30 -10.67
CA ASN A 155 -12.69 -34.87 -11.06
C ASN A 155 -12.80 -35.04 -12.58
N ASP A 156 -12.35 -34.05 -13.36
CA ASP A 156 -12.34 -34.12 -14.82
C ASP A 156 -11.46 -35.26 -15.33
N LEU A 157 -10.28 -35.46 -14.74
CA LEU A 157 -9.40 -36.60 -15.07
C LEU A 157 -10.07 -37.95 -14.77
N LEU A 158 -10.74 -38.07 -13.63
CA LEU A 158 -11.46 -39.29 -13.26
C LEU A 158 -12.66 -39.54 -14.16
N GLU A 159 -13.42 -38.51 -14.51
CA GLU A 159 -14.54 -38.60 -15.46
C GLU A 159 -14.07 -39.02 -16.85
N MET A 160 -12.95 -38.47 -17.33
CA MET A 160 -12.33 -38.90 -18.59
C MET A 160 -11.92 -40.37 -18.53
N ALA A 161 -11.27 -40.82 -17.45
CA ALA A 161 -10.90 -42.22 -17.28
C ALA A 161 -12.12 -43.16 -17.18
N ARG A 162 -13.21 -42.73 -16.52
CA ARG A 162 -14.47 -43.48 -16.45
C ARG A 162 -15.12 -43.63 -17.83
N ARG A 163 -15.03 -42.60 -18.67
CA ARG A 163 -15.60 -42.59 -20.03
C ARG A 163 -14.72 -43.31 -21.06
N SER A 164 -13.40 -43.31 -20.88
CA SER A 164 -12.47 -44.07 -21.71
C SER A 164 -12.39 -45.53 -21.25
N GLY A 165 -12.99 -46.45 -22.01
CA GLY A 165 -12.81 -47.89 -21.80
C GLY A 165 -11.36 -48.37 -22.01
N PRO A 166 -11.02 -49.64 -21.72
CA PRO A 166 -9.65 -50.16 -21.57
C PRO A 166 -8.73 -50.10 -22.82
N ALA A 167 -9.20 -49.57 -23.96
CA ALA A 167 -8.56 -49.75 -25.26
C ALA A 167 -8.36 -48.46 -26.09
N PHE A 168 -8.36 -47.27 -25.48
CA PHE A 168 -8.00 -46.05 -26.21
C PHE A 168 -6.81 -45.32 -25.56
N PRO A 169 -5.67 -45.16 -26.26
CA PRO A 169 -4.62 -44.26 -25.81
C PRO A 169 -5.15 -42.83 -25.97
N SER A 170 -5.76 -42.29 -24.92
CA SER A 170 -6.22 -40.90 -24.94
C SER A 170 -4.97 -40.02 -25.11
N ARG A 171 -4.82 -39.43 -26.31
CA ARG A 171 -3.82 -38.38 -26.51
C ARG A 171 -4.20 -37.27 -25.55
N GLN A 172 -3.38 -37.07 -24.52
CA GLN A 172 -3.47 -35.95 -23.60
C GLN A 172 -3.36 -34.64 -24.40
N LYS A 173 -4.46 -34.17 -24.97
CA LYS A 173 -4.63 -32.75 -25.23
C LYS A 173 -4.86 -32.16 -23.86
N ARG A 174 -3.77 -31.70 -23.23
CA ARG A 174 -3.86 -30.84 -22.05
C ARG A 174 -4.99 -29.85 -22.33
N PRO A 175 -6.04 -29.79 -21.50
CA PRO A 175 -6.99 -28.71 -21.65
C PRO A 175 -6.16 -27.45 -21.47
N SER A 176 -5.93 -26.73 -22.57
CA SER A 176 -5.53 -25.34 -22.48
C SER A 176 -6.61 -24.72 -21.61
N PRO A 177 -6.26 -23.95 -20.55
CA PRO A 177 -7.27 -23.34 -19.71
C PRO A 177 -8.29 -22.74 -20.65
N SER A 178 -9.52 -23.25 -20.61
CA SER A 178 -10.56 -22.88 -21.56
C SER A 178 -10.86 -21.43 -21.27
N ARG A 179 -10.11 -20.55 -21.93
CA ARG A 179 -10.19 -19.11 -21.80
C ARG A 179 -11.65 -18.76 -22.01
N THR A 180 -12.22 -18.09 -21.03
CA THR A 180 -13.63 -17.69 -21.06
C THR A 180 -13.88 -16.89 -22.35
N PRO A 181 -15.09 -16.93 -22.90
CA PRO A 181 -15.44 -16.12 -24.07
C PRO A 181 -15.05 -14.65 -23.87
N GLU A 182 -15.28 -14.11 -22.67
CA GLU A 182 -14.93 -12.76 -22.23
C GLU A 182 -13.41 -12.48 -22.36
N GLU A 183 -12.53 -13.39 -21.94
CA GLU A 183 -11.08 -13.21 -22.06
C GLU A 183 -10.58 -13.28 -23.52
N ARG A 184 -11.32 -13.95 -24.41
CA ARG A 184 -11.01 -13.98 -25.84
C ARG A 184 -11.44 -12.68 -26.50
N GLU A 185 -12.65 -12.22 -26.19
CA GLU A 185 -13.23 -10.98 -26.68
C GLU A 185 -12.37 -9.78 -26.28
N TRP A 186 -11.97 -9.69 -25.00
CA TRP A 186 -11.07 -8.65 -24.51
C TRP A 186 -9.74 -8.64 -25.28
N ARG A 187 -9.12 -9.81 -25.55
CA ARG A 187 -7.86 -9.87 -26.33
C ARG A 187 -8.05 -9.50 -27.79
N THR A 188 -9.18 -9.88 -28.39
CA THR A 188 -9.51 -9.49 -29.77
C THR A 188 -9.68 -7.97 -29.84
N GLN A 189 -10.37 -7.38 -28.86
CA GLN A 189 -10.56 -5.94 -28.75
C GLN A 189 -9.24 -5.19 -28.54
N GLN A 190 -8.34 -5.70 -27.69
CA GLN A 190 -7.00 -5.12 -27.52
C GLN A 190 -6.15 -5.18 -28.79
N ARG A 191 -6.25 -6.27 -29.57
CA ARG A 191 -5.57 -6.36 -30.87
C ARG A 191 -6.15 -5.40 -31.88
N TYR A 192 -7.48 -5.29 -31.92
CA TYR A 192 -8.19 -4.35 -32.79
C TYR A 192 -7.75 -2.91 -32.53
N LEU A 193 -7.76 -2.48 -31.26
CA LEU A 193 -7.31 -1.14 -30.85
C LEU A 193 -5.83 -0.90 -31.15
N LYS A 194 -4.99 -1.94 -31.03
CA LYS A 194 -3.58 -1.85 -31.39
C LYS A 194 -3.40 -1.62 -32.90
N VAL A 195 -4.12 -2.38 -33.73
CA VAL A 195 -4.06 -2.22 -35.20
C VAL A 195 -4.57 -0.84 -35.61
N LEU A 196 -5.67 -0.35 -35.02
CA LEU A 196 -6.16 1.00 -35.29
C LEU A 196 -5.11 2.07 -34.97
N ARG A 197 -4.40 1.93 -33.84
CA ARG A 197 -3.32 2.85 -33.46
C ARG A 197 -2.16 2.81 -34.43
N GLU A 198 -1.73 1.61 -34.85
CA GLU A 198 -0.64 1.42 -35.81
C GLU A 198 -0.99 2.02 -37.19
N VAL A 199 -2.20 1.75 -37.71
CA VAL A 199 -2.68 2.33 -38.97
C VAL A 199 -2.76 3.86 -38.89
N LYS A 200 -3.20 4.38 -37.75
CA LYS A 200 -3.31 5.83 -37.52
C LYS A 200 -1.94 6.51 -37.45
N GLU A 201 -0.96 5.86 -36.82
CA GLU A 201 0.45 6.30 -36.81
C GLU A 201 1.03 6.28 -38.23
N GLU A 202 0.79 5.23 -39.01
CA GLU A 202 1.21 5.12 -40.42
C GLU A 202 0.56 6.17 -41.33
N CYS A 203 -0.71 6.53 -41.08
CA CYS A 203 -1.43 7.57 -41.83
C CYS A 203 -1.16 9.00 -41.33
N GLY A 204 -0.39 9.18 -40.25
CA GLY A 204 -0.07 10.50 -39.68
C GLY A 204 -1.27 11.25 -39.10
N ASP A 205 -2.38 10.56 -38.84
CA ASP A 205 -3.60 11.18 -38.32
C ASP A 205 -3.53 11.19 -36.79
N THR A 206 -3.61 12.36 -36.15
CA THR A 206 -3.54 12.49 -34.68
C THR A 206 -4.89 12.84 -34.06
N ALA A 207 -5.96 12.98 -34.84
CA ALA A 207 -7.28 13.36 -34.34
C ALA A 207 -7.92 12.23 -33.52
N LEU A 208 -8.23 12.47 -32.24
CA LEU A 208 -9.01 11.54 -31.41
C LEU A 208 -10.37 11.30 -32.09
N SER A 209 -10.62 10.07 -32.52
CA SER A 209 -11.90 9.71 -33.16
C SER A 209 -12.98 9.53 -32.10
N SER A 210 -14.24 9.77 -32.47
CA SER A 210 -15.39 9.74 -31.55
C SER A 210 -15.71 8.34 -31.01
N ASP A 211 -15.26 7.26 -31.67
CA ASP A 211 -15.51 5.87 -31.24
C ASP A 211 -14.56 5.41 -30.11
N GLU A 212 -13.56 6.23 -29.74
CA GLU A 212 -12.56 5.91 -28.71
C GLU A 212 -13.08 6.23 -27.28
N GLU A 213 -14.11 7.07 -27.16
CA GLU A 213 -14.66 7.48 -25.85
C GLU A 213 -15.57 6.40 -25.23
N ASP A 214 -16.34 5.68 -26.04
CA ASP A 214 -17.32 4.69 -25.57
C ASP A 214 -16.66 3.45 -24.93
N LEU A 215 -15.43 3.15 -25.33
CA LEU A 215 -14.67 1.97 -24.90
C LEU A 215 -13.83 2.19 -23.64
N SER A 216 -13.65 3.45 -23.22
CA SER A 216 -12.91 3.82 -22.00
C SER A 216 -13.65 3.40 -20.72
N SER A 217 -14.96 3.15 -20.83
CA SER A 217 -15.83 2.68 -19.74
C SER A 217 -15.55 1.24 -19.28
N TRP A 218 -14.83 0.44 -20.09
CA TRP A 218 -14.55 -0.98 -19.83
C TRP A 218 -13.13 -1.26 -19.31
N LEU A 219 -12.35 -0.23 -18.98
CA LEU A 219 -11.02 -0.42 -18.39
C LEU A 219 -11.12 -0.53 -16.86
N PRO A 220 -10.88 -1.70 -16.22
CA PRO A 220 -10.54 -1.71 -14.82
C PRO A 220 -9.13 -1.13 -14.69
N SER A 221 -9.03 0.07 -14.10
CA SER A 221 -7.75 0.62 -13.68
C SER A 221 -7.12 -0.28 -12.62
N SER A 222 -6.12 -1.10 -12.97
CA SER A 222 -5.09 -1.62 -12.03
C SER A 222 -4.00 -2.45 -12.73
N PRO A 223 -2.78 -2.53 -12.16
CA PRO A 223 -1.54 -2.65 -12.91
C PRO A 223 -1.16 -4.09 -13.29
N ALA A 224 -0.36 -4.17 -14.35
CA ALA A 224 0.16 -5.39 -14.96
C ALA A 224 0.92 -6.29 -13.95
N ARG A 225 0.56 -7.56 -13.94
CA ARG A 225 1.27 -8.64 -13.24
C ARG A 225 2.43 -9.14 -14.11
N SER A 226 3.65 -9.14 -13.59
CA SER A 226 4.83 -9.72 -14.23
C SER A 226 4.80 -11.26 -14.20
N PRO A 227 5.41 -11.96 -15.18
CA PRO A 227 5.50 -13.41 -15.16
C PRO A 227 6.75 -13.85 -14.40
N SER A 228 6.60 -14.64 -13.33
CA SER A 228 7.72 -15.38 -12.72
C SER A 228 7.84 -16.79 -13.35
N PRO A 229 9.04 -17.37 -13.44
CA PRO A 229 9.24 -18.67 -14.06
C PRO A 229 8.71 -19.81 -13.17
N ALA A 230 8.25 -20.89 -13.81
CA ALA A 230 7.68 -22.06 -13.16
C ALA A 230 8.77 -22.92 -12.51
N VAL A 231 8.74 -23.05 -11.18
CA VAL A 231 9.57 -23.98 -10.42
C VAL A 231 8.79 -25.29 -10.18
N PRO A 232 9.38 -26.48 -10.39
CA PRO A 232 8.68 -27.74 -10.19
C PRO A 232 8.37 -28.01 -8.71
N LEU A 233 7.13 -28.40 -8.44
CA LEU A 233 6.61 -28.72 -7.11
C LEU A 233 7.24 -30.03 -6.60
N ARG A 234 8.05 -29.95 -5.54
CA ARG A 234 8.36 -31.09 -4.69
C ARG A 234 7.21 -31.28 -3.70
N VAL A 235 6.67 -32.48 -3.66
CA VAL A 235 5.64 -32.90 -2.71
C VAL A 235 6.28 -33.00 -1.32
N VAL A 236 5.83 -32.17 -0.39
CA VAL A 236 6.19 -32.28 1.03
C VAL A 236 4.98 -32.82 1.80
N PRO A 237 5.18 -33.77 2.75
CA PRO A 237 4.09 -34.39 3.48
C PRO A 237 3.28 -33.42 4.34
N THR A 238 1.99 -33.73 4.41
CA THR A 238 0.88 -33.09 5.11
C THR A 238 1.23 -32.60 6.52
N LEU A 239 1.09 -31.29 6.77
CA LEU A 239 1.03 -30.74 8.12
C LEU A 239 -0.42 -30.83 8.63
N ALA A 240 -0.59 -31.61 9.70
CA ALA A 240 -1.81 -31.67 10.50
C ALA A 240 -2.04 -30.31 11.17
N THR A 241 -3.20 -29.71 10.95
CA THR A 241 -3.64 -28.52 11.68
C THR A 241 -4.18 -28.95 13.03
N THR A 242 -3.46 -28.62 14.10
CA THR A 242 -4.05 -28.61 15.45
C THR A 242 -5.03 -27.45 15.55
N ASP A 243 -6.23 -27.77 16.02
CA ASP A 243 -7.38 -26.90 16.20
C ASP A 243 -7.05 -25.72 17.14
N MET A 244 -7.11 -24.50 16.61
CA MET A 244 -7.07 -23.29 17.44
C MET A 244 -8.46 -23.03 18.01
N LYS A 245 -8.62 -23.44 19.27
CA LYS A 245 -9.70 -23.09 20.19
C LYS A 245 -10.11 -21.61 20.02
N THR A 246 -11.32 -21.42 19.53
CA THR A 246 -11.99 -20.12 19.34
C THR A 246 -12.05 -19.39 20.69
N ALA A 247 -11.28 -18.31 20.84
CA ALA A 247 -11.54 -17.31 21.86
C ALA A 247 -12.78 -16.53 21.45
N ASP A 248 -13.70 -16.33 22.39
CA ASP A 248 -15.05 -15.81 22.21
C ASP A 248 -15.10 -14.58 21.29
N LYS A 249 -15.75 -14.75 20.15
CA LYS A 249 -16.17 -13.64 19.31
C LYS A 249 -17.42 -13.04 19.94
N ILE A 250 -17.41 -11.75 20.21
CA ILE A 250 -18.63 -10.98 20.42
C ILE A 250 -19.34 -10.96 19.06
N GLU A 251 -20.27 -11.90 18.88
CA GLU A 251 -21.16 -11.93 17.73
C GLU A 251 -22.12 -10.75 17.83
N LEU A 252 -21.93 -9.76 16.95
CA LEU A 252 -22.88 -8.68 16.80
C LEU A 252 -24.16 -9.28 16.20
N GLY A 253 -25.17 -9.48 17.03
CA GLY A 253 -26.41 -10.15 16.64
C GLY A 253 -27.29 -9.25 15.76
N ASP A 254 -28.26 -9.86 15.07
CA ASP A 254 -29.25 -9.14 14.25
C ASP A 254 -30.02 -8.07 15.06
N SER A 255 -30.14 -8.25 16.39
CA SER A 255 -30.69 -7.27 17.32
C SER A 255 -29.88 -5.98 17.36
N ASP A 256 -28.55 -6.08 17.39
CA ASP A 256 -27.63 -4.94 17.50
C ASP A 256 -27.64 -4.13 16.21
N LEU A 257 -27.68 -4.83 15.07
CA LEU A 257 -27.82 -4.22 13.75
C LEU A 257 -29.14 -3.44 13.64
N LYS A 258 -30.23 -3.99 14.15
CA LYS A 258 -31.55 -3.34 14.15
C LYS A 258 -31.59 -2.10 15.04
N ILE A 259 -30.92 -2.13 16.20
CA ILE A 259 -30.78 -0.98 17.10
C ILE A 259 -29.95 0.13 16.42
N MET A 260 -28.86 -0.25 15.76
CA MET A 260 -27.98 0.67 15.04
C MET A 260 -28.72 1.38 13.88
N LEU A 261 -29.47 0.62 13.08
CA LEU A 261 -30.31 1.14 12.00
C LEU A 261 -31.40 2.07 12.52
N LYS A 262 -32.04 1.72 13.65
CA LYS A 262 -33.07 2.58 14.27
C LYS A 262 -32.47 3.89 14.78
N LYS A 263 -31.30 3.87 15.41
CA LYS A 263 -30.57 5.08 15.82
C LYS A 263 -30.17 5.95 14.64
N HIS A 264 -29.70 5.35 13.54
CA HIS A 264 -29.37 6.08 12.32
C HIS A 264 -30.62 6.75 11.71
N HIS A 265 -31.74 6.05 11.68
CA HIS A 265 -33.01 6.59 11.17
C HIS A 265 -33.52 7.76 12.02
N GLU A 266 -33.42 7.66 13.36
CA GLU A 266 -33.79 8.76 14.26
C GLU A 266 -32.90 10.00 14.11
N LYS A 267 -31.58 9.81 13.88
CA LYS A 267 -30.67 10.93 13.59
C LYS A 267 -31.06 11.68 12.31
N ARG A 268 -31.61 11.00 11.31
CA ARG A 268 -32.06 11.63 10.05
C ARG A 268 -33.36 12.43 10.21
N LYS A 269 -34.20 12.11 11.20
CA LYS A 269 -35.44 12.87 11.48
C LYS A 269 -35.19 14.21 12.17
N HIS A 270 -34.07 14.36 12.88
CA HIS A 270 -33.74 15.56 13.66
C HIS A 270 -32.79 16.52 12.91
N GLN A 271 -32.52 16.29 11.62
CA GLN A 271 -31.81 17.27 10.81
C GLN A 271 -32.82 18.38 10.42
N PRO A 272 -32.68 19.62 10.93
CA PRO A 272 -33.51 20.71 10.44
C PRO A 272 -33.16 20.96 8.98
N VAL A 273 -34.18 20.88 8.13
CA VAL A 273 -34.10 21.36 6.73
C VAL A 273 -33.76 22.84 6.80
N ARG A 274 -32.50 23.20 6.51
CA ARG A 274 -32.13 24.60 6.28
C ARG A 274 -32.91 25.04 5.04
N SER A 275 -34.01 25.74 5.30
CA SER A 275 -34.77 26.44 4.26
C SER A 275 -33.87 27.52 3.68
N GLU A 276 -33.73 27.49 2.36
CA GLU A 276 -33.02 28.49 1.58
C GLU A 276 -33.65 29.87 1.82
N GLY A 277 -32.85 30.80 2.30
CA GLY A 277 -33.19 32.23 2.30
C GLY A 277 -32.90 32.81 0.93
N VAL A 278 -33.91 32.82 0.07
CA VAL A 278 -33.99 33.76 -1.06
C VAL A 278 -34.74 34.98 -0.55
N GLY A 279 -34.10 36.14 -0.57
CA GLY A 279 -34.71 37.40 -0.17
C GLY A 279 -33.81 38.59 -0.47
N GLN A 280 -34.01 39.14 -1.67
CA GLN A 280 -33.79 40.51 -2.17
C GLN A 280 -32.79 41.42 -1.47
#